data_AF-A0A962BID7-F1
#
_entry.id   AF-A0A962BID7-F1
#
_cell.length_a   1.000
_cell.length_b   1.000
_cell.length_c   1.000
_cell.angle_alpha   90.00
_cell.angle_beta   90.00
_cell.angle_gamma   90.00
#
_symmetry.space_group_name_H-M   'P 1'
#
loop_
_entity.id
_entity.type
_entity.pdbx_description
1 polymer ?
#
loop_
_entity_poly.entity_id
_entity_poly.type
_entity_poly.pdbx_seq_one_letter_code
_entity_poly.pdbx_strand_id
1 'polypeptide(L)'
;MKNFILFIVSLCMLATTACSDPFKVTDPSDPKFNPDKFKFEDYPGIPLMTDALKKLFPVGTPKEFVEKILVDVGGARLENILTAEQIEKKNKSWKGFSPELECALIKPVRDYYIYGKVPDYILPTKRNWAVGVQYDEDNKLSLLQLNGTTINGVINCEELK
;
A
#
# COMPACT_ATOMS: atom_id res chain seq x y z
N MET A 1 -12.28 36.19 -31.07
CA MET A 1 -11.03 36.14 -30.26
C MET A 1 -11.28 36.02 -28.76
N LYS A 2 -12.15 36.83 -28.15
CA LYS A 2 -12.43 36.81 -26.69
C LYS A 2 -12.91 35.44 -26.15
N ASN A 3 -13.73 34.72 -26.91
CA ASN A 3 -14.27 33.42 -26.52
C ASN A 3 -13.26 32.26 -26.68
N PHE A 4 -12.21 32.43 -27.50
CA PHE A 4 -11.18 31.42 -27.72
C PHE A 4 -10.15 31.43 -26.57
N ILE A 5 -9.85 32.62 -26.04
CA ILE A 5 -8.97 32.80 -24.87
C ILE A 5 -9.63 32.20 -23.61
N LEU A 6 -10.94 32.40 -23.42
CA LEU A 6 -11.70 31.81 -22.32
C LEU A 6 -11.69 30.26 -22.36
N PHE A 7 -11.76 29.67 -23.55
CA PHE A 7 -11.67 28.22 -23.73
C PHE A 7 -10.28 27.67 -23.36
N ILE A 8 -9.21 28.35 -23.77
CA ILE A 8 -7.82 27.93 -23.45
C ILE A 8 -7.56 28.06 -21.95
N VAL A 9 -7.98 29.15 -21.30
CA VAL A 9 -7.82 29.33 -19.85
C VAL A 9 -8.63 28.30 -19.06
N SER A 10 -9.85 27.98 -19.50
CA SER A 10 -10.66 26.92 -18.88
C SER A 10 -10.05 25.52 -19.07
N LEU A 11 -9.44 25.24 -20.23
CA LEU A 11 -8.75 23.98 -20.49
C LEU A 11 -7.45 23.86 -19.68
N CYS A 12 -6.72 24.95 -19.49
CA CYS A 12 -5.55 25.01 -18.61
C CYS A 12 -5.92 24.80 -17.14
N MET A 13 -7.04 25.37 -16.67
CA MET A 13 -7.54 25.15 -15.31
C MET A 13 -7.95 23.69 -15.08
N LEU A 14 -8.59 23.04 -16.06
CA LEU A 14 -8.93 21.60 -15.99
C LEU A 14 -7.69 20.70 -16.04
N ALA A 15 -6.62 21.10 -16.74
CA ALA A 15 -5.35 20.37 -16.76
C ALA A 15 -4.61 20.44 -15.40
N THR A 16 -4.80 21.51 -14.61
CA THR A 16 -4.16 21.64 -13.30
C THR A 16 -4.76 20.74 -12.22
N THR A 17 -5.98 20.22 -12.40
CA THR A 17 -6.59 19.30 -11.43
C THR A 17 -6.14 17.84 -11.58
N ALA A 18 -5.40 17.52 -12.63
CA ALA A 18 -4.92 16.16 -12.92
C ALA A 18 -3.47 15.90 -12.51
N CYS A 19 -2.72 16.93 -12.08
CA CYS A 19 -1.34 16.79 -11.64
C CYS A 19 -1.25 17.04 -10.14
N SER A 20 -0.82 16.03 -9.40
CA SER A 20 -0.38 16.12 -8.02
C SER A 20 0.49 17.37 -7.82
N ASP A 21 0.29 18.10 -6.73
CA ASP A 21 1.03 19.33 -6.37
C ASP A 21 2.51 19.26 -6.81
N PRO A 22 2.92 20.03 -7.84
CA PRO A 22 4.25 19.89 -8.45
C PRO A 22 5.39 20.27 -7.50
N PHE A 23 5.08 20.85 -6.34
CA PHE A 23 6.06 21.22 -5.31
C PHE A 23 6.11 20.24 -4.14
N LYS A 24 5.34 19.16 -4.20
CA LYS A 24 5.33 18.14 -3.16
C LYS A 24 6.60 17.28 -3.24
N VAL A 25 7.28 17.17 -2.10
CA VAL A 25 8.41 16.24 -1.93
C VAL A 25 7.85 14.83 -1.73
N THR A 26 8.23 13.90 -2.62
CA THR A 26 7.71 12.53 -2.64
C THR A 26 8.76 11.50 -2.22
N ASP A 27 10.05 11.83 -2.21
CA ASP A 27 11.10 10.92 -1.74
C ASP A 27 11.14 10.92 -0.19
N PRO A 28 10.85 9.79 0.48
CA PRO A 28 10.89 9.72 1.95
C PRO A 28 12.28 9.93 2.56
N SER A 29 13.35 9.87 1.77
CA SER A 29 14.71 10.18 2.24
C SER A 29 15.03 11.68 2.27
N ASP A 30 14.18 12.53 1.67
CA ASP A 30 14.38 13.98 1.70
C ASP A 30 13.96 14.55 3.08
N PRO A 31 14.79 15.39 3.74
CA PRO A 31 14.44 16.00 5.03
C PRO A 31 13.15 16.85 5.03
N LYS A 32 12.69 17.29 3.85
CA LYS A 32 11.45 18.05 3.67
C LYS A 32 10.24 17.16 3.40
N PHE A 33 10.43 15.85 3.27
CA PHE A 33 9.33 14.92 3.15
C PHE A 33 8.42 15.02 4.37
N ASN A 34 7.12 15.12 4.12
CA ASN A 34 6.12 15.15 5.17
C ASN A 34 5.24 13.90 5.07
N PRO A 35 5.33 12.94 6.00
CA PRO A 35 4.55 11.71 5.96
C PRO A 35 3.04 11.98 6.09
N ASP A 36 2.61 13.06 6.77
CA ASP A 36 1.19 13.43 6.88
C ASP A 36 0.59 13.96 5.57
N LYS A 37 1.40 14.09 4.52
CA LYS A 37 0.94 14.40 3.16
C LYS A 37 0.99 13.20 2.22
N PHE A 38 1.39 12.01 2.68
CA PHE A 38 1.57 10.82 1.86
C PHE A 38 0.33 10.52 1.00
N LYS A 39 0.55 10.16 -0.28
CA LYS A 39 -0.51 9.67 -1.17
C LYS A 39 0.04 8.55 -2.05
N PHE A 40 -0.73 7.48 -2.20
CA PHE A 40 -0.37 6.36 -3.09
C PHE A 40 -0.27 6.79 -4.56
N GLU A 41 -0.95 7.87 -4.95
CA GLU A 41 -0.93 8.42 -6.29
C GLU A 41 0.41 9.03 -6.68
N ASP A 42 1.22 9.47 -5.71
CA ASP A 42 2.51 10.12 -5.96
C ASP A 42 3.57 9.15 -6.52
N TYR A 43 3.31 7.85 -6.42
CA TYR A 43 4.24 6.79 -6.80
C TYR A 43 3.63 5.96 -7.93
N PRO A 44 3.80 6.39 -9.20
CA PRO A 44 3.25 5.68 -10.34
C PRO A 44 4.04 4.37 -10.59
N GLY A 45 3.51 3.26 -10.07
CA GLY A 45 4.00 1.92 -10.36
C GLY A 45 4.66 1.22 -9.17
N ILE A 46 4.81 -0.10 -9.31
CA ILE A 46 5.32 -0.99 -8.28
C ILE A 46 6.75 -0.65 -7.83
N PRO A 47 7.72 -0.31 -8.72
CA PRO A 47 9.08 0.00 -8.29
C PRO A 47 9.17 1.25 -7.40
N LEU A 48 8.55 2.35 -7.82
CA LEU A 48 8.57 3.61 -7.05
C LEU A 48 7.84 3.47 -5.70
N MET A 49 6.72 2.73 -5.70
CA MET A 49 6.02 2.41 -4.46
C MET A 49 6.88 1.53 -3.54
N THR A 50 7.53 0.50 -4.09
CA THR A 50 8.44 -0.37 -3.33
C THR A 50 9.53 0.44 -2.64
N ASP A 51 10.20 1.32 -3.38
CA ASP A 51 11.30 2.12 -2.84
C ASP A 51 10.82 3.11 -1.78
N ALA A 52 9.65 3.75 -1.99
CA ALA A 52 9.06 4.64 -1.01
C ALA A 52 8.69 3.91 0.29
N LEU A 53 8.01 2.77 0.18
CA LEU A 53 7.61 1.96 1.34
C LEU A 53 8.82 1.47 2.14
N LYS A 54 9.88 1.01 1.48
CA LYS A 54 11.11 0.57 2.14
C LYS A 54 11.76 1.68 2.97
N LYS A 55 11.81 2.90 2.42
CA LYS A 55 12.40 4.07 3.09
C LYS A 55 11.53 4.56 4.24
N LEU A 56 10.21 4.58 4.04
CA LEU A 56 9.25 5.12 4.99
C LEU A 56 8.98 4.17 6.16
N PHE A 57 9.07 2.87 5.92
CA PHE A 57 8.74 1.81 6.88
C PHE A 57 9.88 0.77 6.98
N PRO A 58 11.03 1.14 7.55
CA PRO A 58 12.04 0.15 7.93
C PRO A 58 11.49 -0.88 8.93
N VAL A 59 12.08 -2.07 8.98
CA VAL A 59 11.78 -3.04 10.05
C VAL A 59 11.98 -2.38 11.41
N GLY A 60 11.09 -2.67 12.36
CA GLY A 60 11.05 -2.02 13.67
C GLY A 60 10.16 -0.78 13.72
N THR A 61 9.61 -0.32 12.59
CA THR A 61 8.69 0.84 12.57
C THR A 61 7.43 0.54 13.40
N PRO A 62 7.00 1.45 14.30
CA PRO A 62 5.80 1.23 15.11
C PRO A 62 4.54 1.02 14.25
N LYS A 63 3.71 0.03 14.63
CA LYS A 63 2.43 -0.28 14.00
C LYS A 63 1.54 0.95 13.83
N GLU A 64 1.38 1.73 14.90
CA GLU A 64 0.56 2.94 14.90
C GLU A 64 1.00 3.93 13.81
N PHE A 65 2.31 4.08 13.59
CA PHE A 65 2.82 4.94 12.55
C PHE A 65 2.52 4.38 11.15
N VAL A 66 2.75 3.08 10.93
CA VAL A 66 2.45 2.42 9.65
C VAL A 66 0.97 2.57 9.30
N GLU A 67 0.08 2.24 10.23
CA GLU A 67 -1.37 2.31 10.03
C GLU A 67 -1.84 3.75 9.82
N LYS A 68 -1.38 4.71 10.64
CA LYS A 68 -1.69 6.13 10.44
C LYS A 68 -1.36 6.59 9.02
N ILE A 69 -0.15 6.30 8.54
CA ILE A 69 0.28 6.80 7.23
C ILE A 69 -0.44 6.10 6.07
N LEU A 70 -0.58 4.77 6.12
CA LEU A 70 -1.18 4.03 5.02
C LEU A 70 -2.72 4.13 4.99
N VAL A 71 -3.37 4.07 6.16
CA VAL A 71 -4.82 4.04 6.30
C VAL A 71 -5.37 5.46 6.40
N ASP A 72 -5.01 6.21 7.43
CA ASP A 72 -5.63 7.49 7.72
C ASP A 72 -5.22 8.58 6.71
N VAL A 73 -3.91 8.67 6.43
CA VAL A 73 -3.37 9.67 5.50
C VAL A 73 -3.50 9.21 4.05
N GLY A 74 -3.12 7.96 3.77
CA GLY A 74 -3.15 7.38 2.43
C GLY A 74 -4.54 6.99 1.93
N GLY A 75 -5.55 6.92 2.81
CA GLY A 75 -6.93 6.55 2.44
C GLY A 75 -7.07 5.10 1.99
N ALA A 76 -6.22 4.20 2.50
CA ALA A 76 -6.38 2.77 2.32
C ALA A 76 -7.34 2.18 3.36
N ARG A 77 -7.74 0.92 3.13
CA ARG A 77 -8.52 0.14 4.09
C ARG A 77 -7.65 -0.98 4.66
N LEU A 78 -7.68 -1.13 5.97
CA LEU A 78 -7.06 -2.27 6.65
C LEU A 78 -8.03 -3.45 6.62
N GLU A 79 -7.57 -4.58 6.07
CA GLU A 79 -8.30 -5.84 6.04
C GLU A 79 -7.51 -6.87 6.84
N ASN A 80 -7.98 -7.18 8.05
CA ASN A 80 -7.44 -8.28 8.85
C ASN A 80 -7.90 -9.59 8.22
N ILE A 81 -6.96 -10.35 7.66
CA ILE A 81 -7.21 -11.68 7.10
C ILE A 81 -6.76 -12.69 8.15
N LEU A 82 -7.65 -13.02 9.08
CA LEU A 82 -7.24 -13.71 10.31
C LEU A 82 -7.24 -15.24 10.21
N THR A 83 -7.83 -15.87 9.18
CA THR A 83 -7.80 -17.35 9.04
C THR A 83 -7.93 -17.83 7.58
N ALA A 84 -7.46 -19.05 7.26
CA ALA A 84 -7.71 -19.68 5.94
C ALA A 84 -9.19 -19.84 5.63
N GLU A 85 -10.02 -20.08 6.65
CA GLU A 85 -11.46 -20.19 6.49
C GLU A 85 -12.06 -18.84 6.10
N GLN A 86 -11.58 -17.74 6.69
CA GLN A 86 -11.94 -16.38 6.28
C GLN A 86 -11.42 -16.06 4.88
N ILE A 87 -10.22 -16.52 4.50
CA ILE A 87 -9.67 -16.40 3.14
C ILE A 87 -10.53 -17.13 2.13
N GLU A 88 -10.95 -18.37 2.43
CA GLU A 88 -11.80 -19.17 1.55
C GLU A 88 -13.20 -18.56 1.42
N LYS A 89 -13.77 -18.07 2.53
CA LYS A 89 -15.04 -17.35 2.53
C LYS A 89 -14.95 -16.01 1.79
N LYS A 90 -13.83 -15.28 1.97
CA LYS A 90 -13.54 -14.03 1.26
C LYS A 90 -13.25 -14.26 -0.22
N ASN A 91 -12.58 -15.34 -0.63
CA ASN A 91 -12.40 -15.70 -2.05
C ASN A 91 -13.74 -15.80 -2.80
N LYS A 92 -14.81 -16.25 -2.14
CA LYS A 92 -16.17 -16.23 -2.74
C LYS A 92 -16.78 -14.82 -2.81
N SER A 93 -16.31 -13.89 -1.98
CA SER A 93 -16.76 -12.50 -1.85
C SER A 93 -15.87 -11.48 -2.59
N TRP A 94 -14.66 -11.84 -3.02
CA TRP A 94 -13.68 -10.97 -3.69
C TRP A 94 -14.02 -10.69 -5.17
N LYS A 95 -15.30 -10.81 -5.52
CA LYS A 95 -15.85 -10.33 -6.80
C LYS A 95 -15.59 -8.84 -6.91
N GLY A 96 -14.67 -8.44 -7.79
CA GLY A 96 -14.35 -7.04 -8.07
C GLY A 96 -12.87 -6.69 -8.05
N PHE A 97 -12.00 -7.59 -7.59
CA PHE A 97 -10.55 -7.43 -7.79
C PHE A 97 -10.14 -7.91 -9.18
N SER A 98 -9.08 -7.31 -9.74
CA SER A 98 -8.54 -7.80 -11.01
C SER A 98 -7.87 -9.16 -10.81
N PRO A 99 -7.88 -10.06 -11.81
CA PRO A 99 -7.25 -11.38 -11.71
C PRO A 99 -5.78 -11.35 -11.28
N GLU A 100 -5.07 -10.27 -11.63
CA GLU A 100 -3.67 -10.06 -11.22
C GLU A 100 -3.55 -9.85 -9.71
N LEU A 101 -4.49 -9.11 -9.11
CA LEU A 101 -4.52 -8.89 -7.67
C LEU A 101 -4.94 -10.14 -6.90
N GLU A 102 -5.89 -10.90 -7.43
CA GLU A 102 -6.26 -12.21 -6.87
C GLU A 102 -5.05 -13.14 -6.84
N CYS A 103 -4.30 -13.28 -7.93
CA CYS A 103 -3.07 -14.09 -7.95
C CYS A 103 -2.01 -13.58 -6.96
N ALA A 104 -1.83 -12.26 -6.87
CA ALA A 104 -0.85 -11.62 -5.99
C ALA A 104 -1.20 -11.73 -4.50
N LEU A 105 -2.48 -11.86 -4.14
CA LEU A 105 -2.93 -11.94 -2.77
C LEU A 105 -3.18 -13.39 -2.33
N ILE A 106 -3.79 -14.22 -3.17
CA ILE A 106 -4.20 -15.58 -2.82
C ILE A 106 -2.99 -16.53 -2.77
N LYS A 107 -2.03 -16.40 -3.69
CA LYS A 107 -0.89 -17.32 -3.76
C LYS A 107 0.04 -17.19 -2.54
N PRO A 108 0.52 -15.99 -2.16
CA PRO A 108 1.33 -15.86 -0.95
C PRO A 108 0.53 -16.26 0.28
N VAL A 109 -0.74 -15.86 0.39
CA VAL A 109 -1.57 -16.22 1.55
C VAL A 109 -1.72 -17.74 1.72
N ARG A 110 -1.85 -18.51 0.63
CA ARG A 110 -1.83 -19.98 0.69
C ARG A 110 -0.47 -20.53 1.11
N ASP A 111 0.61 -19.94 0.60
CA ASP A 111 1.96 -20.34 0.96
C ASP A 111 2.22 -20.04 2.46
N TYR A 112 1.87 -18.84 2.95
CA TYR A 112 1.96 -18.45 4.38
C TYR A 112 1.01 -19.23 5.29
N TYR A 113 -0.13 -19.72 4.80
CA TYR A 113 -1.00 -20.57 5.62
C TYR A 113 -0.32 -21.87 6.06
N ILE A 114 0.64 -22.36 5.27
CA ILE A 114 1.46 -23.53 5.62
C ILE A 114 2.55 -23.15 6.64
N TYR A 115 2.88 -21.87 6.74
CA TYR A 115 4.06 -21.35 7.43
C TYR A 115 3.74 -20.21 8.42
N GLY A 116 2.57 -20.20 9.08
CA GLY A 116 2.20 -19.29 10.16
C GLY A 116 2.00 -17.79 9.84
N LYS A 117 1.28 -17.15 10.77
CA LYS A 117 0.72 -15.78 10.83
C LYS A 117 0.60 -15.04 9.48
N VAL A 118 -0.60 -15.03 8.92
CA VAL A 118 -0.96 -14.29 7.70
C VAL A 118 -0.77 -12.78 7.93
N PRO A 119 -0.11 -12.05 7.01
CA PRO A 119 -0.01 -10.58 7.09
C PRO A 119 -1.39 -9.91 7.03
N ASP A 120 -1.53 -8.79 7.74
CA ASP A 120 -2.66 -7.89 7.52
C ASP A 120 -2.47 -7.17 6.17
N TYR A 121 -3.55 -7.02 5.39
CA TYR A 121 -3.47 -6.40 4.08
C TYR A 121 -4.10 -5.00 4.10
N ILE A 122 -3.36 -4.04 3.57
CA ILE A 122 -3.79 -2.66 3.38
C ILE A 122 -4.07 -2.45 1.89
N LEU A 123 -5.31 -2.09 1.58
CA LEU A 123 -5.84 -1.97 0.23
C LEU A 123 -6.08 -0.49 -0.12
N PRO A 124 -5.25 0.12 -0.99
CA PRO A 124 -5.48 1.47 -1.47
C PRO A 124 -6.75 1.54 -2.32
N THR A 125 -7.63 2.51 -2.05
CA THR A 125 -8.97 2.61 -2.65
C THR A 125 -8.99 2.77 -4.18
N LYS A 126 -7.90 3.27 -4.79
CA LYS A 126 -7.82 3.59 -6.24
C LYS A 126 -6.76 2.80 -7.00
N ARG A 127 -6.26 1.70 -6.43
CA ARG A 127 -5.14 0.95 -7.03
C ARG A 127 -5.40 -0.54 -7.04
N ASN A 128 -4.85 -1.21 -8.05
CA ASN A 128 -4.86 -2.67 -8.19
C ASN A 128 -3.56 -3.26 -7.61
N TRP A 129 -3.23 -2.90 -6.38
CA TRP A 129 -2.14 -3.52 -5.63
C TRP A 129 -2.39 -3.42 -4.13
N ALA A 130 -1.71 -4.22 -3.32
CA ALA A 130 -1.93 -4.34 -1.88
C ALA A 130 -0.61 -4.35 -1.10
N VAL A 131 -0.63 -3.75 0.09
CA VAL A 131 0.50 -3.78 1.02
C VAL A 131 0.22 -4.82 2.09
N GLY A 132 1.10 -5.83 2.23
CA GLY A 132 1.03 -6.78 3.34
C GLY A 132 1.93 -6.31 4.48
N VAL A 133 1.43 -6.29 5.71
CA VAL A 133 2.18 -5.93 6.91
C VAL A 133 2.08 -7.02 7.97
N GLN A 134 3.19 -7.29 8.65
CA GLN A 134 3.20 -8.13 9.84
C GLN A 134 3.91 -7.38 10.96
N TYR A 135 3.43 -7.59 12.18
CA TYR A 135 4.01 -6.99 13.38
C TYR A 135 4.45 -8.08 14.35
N ASP A 136 5.56 -7.80 15.04
CA ASP A 136 6.06 -8.59 16.17
C ASP A 136 5.21 -8.37 17.45
N GLU A 137 5.61 -9.01 18.54
CA GLU A 137 4.91 -8.91 19.85
C GLU A 137 4.97 -7.50 20.45
N ASP A 138 5.97 -6.70 20.07
CA ASP A 138 6.14 -5.31 20.50
C ASP A 138 5.35 -4.31 19.62
N ASN A 139 4.50 -4.82 18.70
CA ASN A 139 3.78 -4.03 17.71
C ASN A 139 4.71 -3.20 16.80
N LYS A 140 5.85 -3.77 16.41
CA LYS A 140 6.75 -3.18 15.42
C LYS A 140 6.74 -4.00 14.14
N LEU A 141 6.91 -3.32 13.01
CA LEU A 141 6.88 -3.91 11.68
C LEU A 141 7.99 -4.96 11.56
N SER A 142 7.63 -6.21 11.34
CA SER A 142 8.55 -7.34 11.16
C SER A 142 8.63 -7.78 9.69
N LEU A 143 7.55 -7.60 8.93
CA LEU A 143 7.47 -7.94 7.50
C LEU A 143 6.66 -6.88 6.74
N LEU A 144 7.14 -6.51 5.57
CA LEU A 144 6.47 -5.63 4.63
C LEU A 144 6.48 -6.23 3.23
N GLN A 145 5.32 -6.27 2.60
CA GLN A 145 5.11 -6.82 1.27
C GLN A 145 4.40 -5.84 0.37
N LEU A 146 4.65 -5.96 -0.93
CA LEU A 146 3.86 -5.34 -1.98
C LEU A 146 3.42 -6.42 -2.96
N ASN A 147 2.10 -6.60 -3.14
CA ASN A 147 1.54 -7.66 -3.97
C ASN A 147 2.09 -9.05 -3.62
N GLY A 148 2.24 -9.33 -2.32
CA GLY A 148 2.77 -10.61 -1.84
C GLY A 148 4.28 -10.78 -1.99
N THR A 149 4.98 -9.85 -2.63
CA THR A 149 6.44 -9.86 -2.71
C THR A 149 7.02 -9.18 -1.48
N THR A 150 7.87 -9.87 -0.71
CA THR A 150 8.57 -9.26 0.43
C THR A 150 9.48 -8.14 -0.05
N ILE A 151 9.26 -6.95 0.49
CA ILE A 151 10.08 -5.76 0.22
C ILE A 151 10.90 -5.34 1.44
N ASN A 152 10.49 -5.70 2.66
CA ASN A 152 11.30 -5.52 3.86
C ASN A 152 10.99 -6.61 4.91
N GLY A 153 11.96 -6.94 5.76
CA GLY A 153 11.80 -7.98 6.78
C GLY A 153 12.20 -9.38 6.32
N VAL A 154 12.11 -10.32 7.26
CA VAL A 154 12.43 -11.74 7.05
C VAL A 154 11.22 -12.56 7.45
N ILE A 155 10.87 -13.54 6.63
CA ILE A 155 9.90 -14.57 7.01
C ILE A 155 10.64 -15.52 7.96
N ASN A 156 10.39 -15.41 9.26
CA ASN A 156 11.02 -16.31 10.21
C ASN A 156 10.28 -17.66 10.19
N CYS A 157 10.82 -18.63 9.47
CA CYS A 157 10.21 -19.95 9.36
C CYS A 157 10.36 -20.81 10.64
N GLU A 158 11.11 -20.36 11.65
CA GLU A 158 11.40 -21.13 12.87
C GLU A 158 10.39 -20.90 14.00
N GLU A 159 9.65 -19.79 13.98
CA GLU A 159 8.53 -19.51 14.91
C GLU A 159 7.24 -20.28 14.54
N LEU A 160 7.36 -21.25 13.64
CA LEU A 160 6.27 -21.97 12.97
C LEU A 160 6.06 -23.40 13.47
N LYS A 161 6.58 -23.72 14.66
CA LYS A 161 6.42 -25.02 15.31
C LYS A 161 5.40 -24.97 16.42
#